data_AF-A0AA90NIU1-F1
#
_entry.id   AF-A0AA90NIU1-F1
#
_cell.length_a   1.000
_cell.length_b   1.000
_cell.length_c   1.000
_cell.angle_alpha   90.00
_cell.angle_beta   90.00
_cell.angle_gamma   90.00
#
_symmetry.space_group_name_H-M   'P 1'
#
loop_
_entity.id
_entity.type
_entity.pdbx_description
1 polymer ?
#
loop_
_entity_poly.entity_id
_entity_poly.type
_entity_poly.pdbx_seq_one_letter_code
_entity_poly.pdbx_strand_id
1 'polypeptide(L)'
;MDERRYRSRDYDRMADEVRAFREKVSELVEHTAFFGPPGIGFETPLEGQEGVVGRLRGEVSRLAGSAQVGFLVTGSLIQTARETGQLTTLNPAASWMTMMQPKAMLGREDIIEAANLAEGRLRSLARQRESEERSVAGKIAALIRFPKHVRELTGYSADSKAGKATTWSVGALMLGVTGSLVASGIWAIGTYVF
;
A
#
# COMPACT_ATOMS: atom_id res chain seq x y z
N MET A 1 6.30 -12.80 1.14
CA MET A 1 5.70 -11.70 1.92
C MET A 1 4.23 -12.06 2.12
N ASP A 2 3.71 -12.05 3.35
CA ASP A 2 2.33 -12.49 3.63
C ASP A 2 1.33 -11.44 3.12
N GLU A 3 0.67 -11.72 2.00
CA GLU A 3 -0.28 -10.82 1.34
C GLU A 3 -1.52 -10.51 2.20
N ARG A 4 -1.73 -11.23 3.30
CA ARG A 4 -2.91 -11.09 4.17
C ARG A 4 -2.78 -9.97 5.22
N ARG A 5 -1.70 -9.18 5.19
CA ARG A 5 -1.41 -8.18 6.21
C ARG A 5 -2.20 -6.87 6.05
N TYR A 6 -2.56 -6.49 4.82
CA TYR A 6 -3.14 -5.19 4.51
C TYR A 6 -4.60 -5.31 4.03
N ARG A 7 -5.41 -4.30 4.36
CA ARG A 7 -6.80 -4.17 3.87
C ARG A 7 -6.81 -3.54 2.46
N SER A 8 -7.93 -3.67 1.75
CA SER A 8 -8.14 -3.02 0.45
C SER A 8 -7.75 -1.53 0.45
N ARG A 9 -8.24 -0.77 1.45
CA ARG A 9 -7.95 0.66 1.64
C ARG A 9 -6.47 0.98 1.87
N ASP A 10 -5.71 0.08 2.49
CA ASP A 10 -4.28 0.30 2.72
C ASP A 10 -3.52 0.27 1.39
N TYR A 11 -3.90 -0.67 0.50
CA TYR A 11 -3.33 -0.75 -0.85
C TYR A 11 -3.69 0.46 -1.71
N ASP A 12 -4.94 0.94 -1.65
CA ASP A 12 -5.33 2.17 -2.34
C ASP A 12 -4.54 3.38 -1.87
N ARG A 13 -4.38 3.55 -0.55
CA ARG A 13 -3.56 4.63 0.00
C ARG A 13 -2.12 4.56 -0.48
N MET A 14 -1.50 3.37 -0.44
CA MET A 14 -0.14 3.19 -0.94
C MET A 14 -0.05 3.50 -2.45
N ALA A 15 -1.06 3.16 -3.24
CA ALA A 15 -1.11 3.49 -4.66
C ALA A 15 -1.16 5.01 -4.88
N ASP A 16 -1.98 5.72 -4.11
CA ASP A 16 -2.05 7.19 -4.15
C ASP A 16 -0.72 7.85 -3.75
N GLU A 17 -0.02 7.31 -2.75
CA GLU A 17 1.29 7.79 -2.31
C GLU A 17 2.37 7.59 -3.39
N VAL A 18 2.40 6.41 -4.03
CA VAL A 18 3.31 6.13 -5.14
C VAL A 18 3.00 7.03 -6.34
N ARG A 19 1.71 7.25 -6.65
CA ARG A 19 1.29 8.16 -7.71
C ARG A 19 1.75 9.59 -7.46
N ALA A 20 1.51 10.11 -6.25
CA ALA A 20 1.91 11.47 -5.89
C ALA A 20 3.43 11.65 -5.96
N PHE A 21 4.20 10.64 -5.53
CA PHE A 21 5.65 10.63 -5.69
C PHE A 21 6.05 10.68 -7.17
N ARG A 22 5.47 9.82 -8.03
CA ARG A 22 5.73 9.81 -9.48
C ARG A 22 5.45 11.17 -10.11
N GLU A 23 4.27 11.73 -9.89
CA GLU A 23 3.86 13.02 -10.44
C GLU A 23 4.84 14.13 -10.05
N LYS A 24 5.28 14.14 -8.79
CA LYS A 24 6.24 15.14 -8.31
C LYS A 24 7.65 14.94 -8.86
N VAL A 25 8.07 13.69 -9.11
CA VAL A 25 9.31 13.38 -9.82
C VAL A 25 9.22 13.84 -11.27
N SER A 26 8.10 13.61 -11.95
CA SER A 26 7.88 14.10 -13.31
C SER A 26 7.94 15.61 -13.40
N GLU A 27 7.27 16.33 -12.48
CA GLU A 27 7.37 17.79 -12.38
C GLU A 27 8.81 18.25 -12.13
N LEU A 28 9.56 17.58 -11.24
CA LEU A 28 10.98 17.89 -11.03
C LEU A 28 11.80 17.77 -12.32
N VAL A 29 11.58 16.70 -13.09
CA VAL A 29 12.30 16.43 -14.34
C VAL A 29 11.98 17.46 -15.43
N GLU A 30 10.79 18.05 -15.45
CA GLU A 30 10.45 19.14 -16.38
C GLU A 30 11.32 20.39 -16.17
N HIS A 31 11.92 20.54 -15.00
CA HIS A 31 12.82 21.64 -14.66
C HIS A 31 14.31 21.26 -14.73
N THR A 32 14.62 20.06 -15.24
CA THR A 32 16.00 19.59 -15.42
C THR A 32 16.31 19.23 -16.86
N ALA A 33 17.60 19.24 -17.19
CA ALA A 33 18.13 18.67 -18.41
C ALA A 33 19.06 17.50 -18.08
N PHE A 34 18.96 16.45 -18.90
CA PHE A 34 19.87 15.33 -18.84
C PHE A 34 21.26 15.74 -19.34
N PHE A 35 22.26 15.59 -18.48
CA PHE A 35 23.65 15.88 -18.77
C PHE A 35 24.48 14.59 -18.76
N GLY A 36 25.09 14.26 -19.90
CA GLY A 36 26.00 13.11 -20.06
C GLY A 36 25.55 12.13 -21.13
N PRO A 37 26.32 11.05 -21.37
CA PRO A 37 25.94 10.00 -22.32
C PRO A 37 24.79 9.14 -21.75
N PRO A 38 23.99 8.50 -22.62
CA PRO A 38 22.93 7.58 -22.21
C PRO A 38 23.45 6.52 -21.22
N GLY A 39 22.72 6.31 -20.12
CA GLY A 39 23.07 5.32 -19.08
C GLY A 39 24.12 5.74 -18.05
N ILE A 40 24.76 6.90 -18.20
CA ILE A 40 25.79 7.41 -17.25
C ILE A 40 25.52 8.88 -16.85
N GLY A 41 24.67 9.58 -17.60
CA GLY A 41 24.30 10.96 -17.32
C GLY A 41 23.39 11.13 -16.10
N PHE A 42 23.16 12.39 -15.74
CA PHE A 42 22.38 12.80 -14.57
C PHE A 42 21.58 14.06 -14.87
N GLU A 43 20.53 14.28 -14.09
CA GLU A 43 19.66 15.43 -14.22
C GLU A 43 20.30 16.67 -13.58
N THR A 44 20.34 17.76 -14.34
CA THR A 44 20.86 19.06 -13.91
C THR A 44 19.78 20.13 -14.01
N PRO A 45 19.68 21.08 -13.07
CA PRO A 45 18.72 22.18 -13.20
C PRO A 45 18.93 22.94 -14.52
N LEU A 46 17.83 23.32 -15.17
CA LEU A 46 17.86 24.30 -16.25
C LEU A 46 18.33 25.67 -15.72
N GLU A 47 18.93 26.49 -16.59
CA GLU A 47 19.39 27.83 -16.23
C GLU A 47 18.26 28.67 -15.62
N GLY A 48 18.47 29.18 -14.40
CA GLY A 48 17.49 29.99 -13.67
C GLY A 48 16.40 29.20 -12.95
N GLN A 49 16.40 27.86 -13.02
CA GLN A 49 15.44 26.98 -12.35
C GLN A 49 15.95 26.38 -11.04
N GLU A 50 17.15 26.77 -10.56
CA GLU A 50 17.81 26.17 -9.40
C GLU A 50 16.96 26.27 -8.12
N GLY A 51 16.29 27.42 -7.93
CA GLY A 51 15.39 27.63 -6.80
C GLY A 51 14.13 26.74 -6.85
N VAL A 52 13.56 26.55 -8.05
CA VAL A 52 12.39 25.67 -8.27
C VAL A 52 12.78 24.22 -8.02
N VAL A 53 13.88 23.77 -8.62
CA VAL A 53 14.43 22.43 -8.41
C VAL A 53 14.74 22.20 -6.93
N GLY A 54 15.35 23.16 -6.23
CA GLY A 54 15.60 23.08 -4.80
C GLY A 54 14.34 22.82 -3.97
N ARG A 55 13.24 23.55 -4.26
CA ARG A 55 11.93 23.33 -3.62
C ARG A 55 11.37 21.95 -3.94
N LEU A 56 11.33 21.59 -5.23
CA LEU A 56 10.77 20.32 -5.69
C LEU A 56 11.53 19.11 -5.12
N ARG A 57 12.85 19.19 -4.99
CA ARG A 57 13.64 18.14 -4.32
C ARG A 57 13.16 17.88 -2.89
N GLY A 58 12.80 18.92 -2.14
CA GLY A 58 12.23 18.79 -0.80
C GLY A 58 10.86 18.10 -0.81
N GLU A 59 9.99 18.49 -1.75
CA GLU A 59 8.67 17.87 -1.92
C GLU A 59 8.75 16.40 -2.34
N VAL A 60 9.62 16.07 -3.32
CA VAL A 60 9.90 14.69 -3.73
C VAL A 60 10.41 13.87 -2.56
N SER A 61 11.36 14.40 -1.78
CA SER A 61 11.92 13.70 -0.60
C SER A 61 10.84 13.36 0.43
N ARG A 62 9.90 14.28 0.66
CA ARG A 62 8.79 14.08 1.58
C ARG A 62 7.86 12.97 1.10
N LEU A 63 7.48 12.99 -0.18
CA LEU A 63 6.59 11.98 -0.78
C LEU A 63 7.26 10.61 -0.91
N ALA A 64 8.57 10.60 -1.19
CA ALA A 64 9.39 9.40 -1.24
C ALA A 64 9.33 8.62 0.08
N GLY A 65 9.28 9.30 1.23
CA GLY A 65 9.20 8.67 2.55
C GLY A 65 8.01 7.72 2.69
N SER A 66 6.81 8.13 2.24
CA SER A 66 5.62 7.28 2.27
C SER A 66 5.60 6.26 1.12
N ALA A 67 5.98 6.69 -0.09
CA ALA A 67 5.93 5.84 -1.29
C ALA A 67 6.82 4.60 -1.20
N GLN A 68 7.93 4.65 -0.45
CA GLN A 68 8.86 3.53 -0.27
C GLN A 68 8.17 2.23 0.17
N VAL A 69 7.12 2.32 1.00
CA VAL A 69 6.37 1.15 1.47
C VAL A 69 5.65 0.47 0.32
N GLY A 70 5.03 1.25 -0.57
CA GLY A 70 4.36 0.73 -1.76
C GLY A 70 5.30 -0.10 -2.63
N PHE A 71 6.50 0.41 -2.93
CA PHE A 71 7.52 -0.30 -3.70
C PHE A 71 7.97 -1.62 -3.06
N LEU A 72 8.16 -1.63 -1.73
CA LEU A 72 8.52 -2.84 -1.00
C LEU A 72 7.40 -3.89 -1.03
N VAL A 73 6.16 -3.45 -0.87
CA VAL A 73 4.96 -4.32 -0.90
C VAL A 73 4.77 -4.96 -2.27
N THR A 74 5.02 -4.21 -3.35
CA THR A 74 4.87 -4.72 -4.72
C THR A 74 6.08 -5.49 -5.23
N GLY A 75 7.22 -5.35 -4.56
CA GLY A 75 8.50 -5.84 -5.08
C GLY A 75 8.96 -5.11 -6.34
N SER A 76 8.42 -3.91 -6.62
CA SER A 76 8.78 -3.08 -7.78
C SER A 76 10.11 -2.37 -7.53
N LEU A 77 11.16 -3.17 -7.34
CA LEU A 77 12.51 -2.71 -7.05
C LEU A 77 13.37 -2.78 -8.31
N ILE A 78 14.35 -1.91 -8.43
CA ILE A 78 15.24 -1.84 -9.59
C ILE A 78 16.56 -2.53 -9.25
N GLN A 79 16.99 -3.47 -10.08
CA GLN A 79 18.32 -4.07 -9.97
C GLN A 79 19.31 -3.31 -10.84
N THR A 80 20.42 -2.90 -10.24
CA THR A 80 21.52 -2.22 -10.94
C THR A 80 22.85 -2.82 -10.53
N ALA A 81 23.86 -2.72 -11.40
CA ALA A 81 25.21 -3.16 -11.09
C ALA A 81 25.99 -2.04 -10.40
N ARG A 82 26.68 -2.37 -9.30
CA ARG A 82 27.68 -1.48 -8.70
C ARG A 82 28.91 -1.40 -9.62
N GLU A 83 29.77 -0.41 -9.38
CA GLU A 83 31.08 -0.29 -10.05
C GLU A 83 31.94 -1.56 -9.90
N THR A 84 31.73 -2.34 -8.83
CA THR A 84 32.40 -3.61 -8.58
C THR A 84 31.82 -4.80 -9.37
N GLY A 85 30.80 -4.58 -10.20
CA GLY A 85 30.07 -5.63 -10.93
C GLY A 85 29.03 -6.40 -10.09
N GLN A 86 28.93 -6.11 -8.78
CA GLN A 86 27.94 -6.75 -7.93
C GLN A 86 26.55 -6.13 -8.14
N LEU A 87 25.53 -6.97 -8.32
CA LEU A 87 24.15 -6.52 -8.40
C LEU A 87 23.66 -6.00 -7.05
N THR A 88 22.93 -4.89 -7.07
CA THR A 88 22.27 -4.29 -5.92
C THR A 88 20.83 -3.95 -6.28
N THR A 89 19.92 -4.20 -5.34
CA THR A 89 18.50 -3.90 -5.51
C THR A 89 18.21 -2.57 -4.81
N LEU A 90 17.64 -1.62 -5.55
CA LEU A 90 17.30 -0.29 -5.07
C LEU A 90 15.78 -0.11 -4.99
N ASN A 91 15.34 0.56 -3.93
CA ASN A 91 13.98 1.07 -3.85
C ASN A 91 13.94 2.42 -4.61
N PRO A 92 13.15 2.56 -5.68
CA PRO A 92 13.14 3.77 -6.52
C PRO A 92 12.86 5.04 -5.70
N ALA A 93 11.94 4.97 -4.74
CA ALA A 93 11.63 6.10 -3.87
C ALA A 93 12.73 6.38 -2.85
N ALA A 94 13.48 5.40 -2.36
CA ALA A 94 14.60 5.68 -1.44
C ALA A 94 15.83 6.24 -2.18
N SER A 95 16.01 5.82 -3.43
CA SER A 95 17.20 6.10 -4.24
C SER A 95 16.98 7.19 -5.29
N TRP A 96 15.82 7.84 -5.34
CA TRP A 96 15.47 8.78 -6.42
C TRP A 96 16.53 9.87 -6.64
N MET A 97 17.17 10.35 -5.57
CA MET A 97 18.15 11.44 -5.65
C MET A 97 19.42 11.05 -6.43
N THR A 98 19.69 9.75 -6.63
CA THR A 98 20.82 9.32 -7.45
C THR A 98 20.71 9.79 -8.89
N MET A 99 19.50 10.03 -9.41
CA MET A 99 19.30 10.56 -10.77
C MET A 99 19.88 11.97 -10.95
N MET A 100 20.05 12.72 -9.85
CA MET A 100 20.59 14.08 -9.83
C MET A 100 22.10 14.14 -9.54
N GLN A 101 22.75 12.98 -9.35
CA GLN A 101 24.14 12.90 -8.93
C GLN A 101 25.03 12.44 -10.07
N PRO A 102 26.29 12.91 -10.16
CA PRO A 102 27.27 12.33 -11.06
C PRO A 102 27.37 10.82 -10.84
N LYS A 103 27.31 10.04 -11.93
CA LYS A 103 27.16 8.57 -11.91
C LYS A 103 25.81 8.12 -11.35
N ALA A 104 24.73 8.53 -12.01
CA ALA A 104 23.39 8.13 -11.63
C ALA A 104 23.25 6.60 -11.63
N MET A 105 22.77 6.04 -10.52
CA MET A 105 22.48 4.61 -10.41
C MET A 105 21.10 4.23 -10.97
N LEU A 106 20.22 5.23 -11.08
CA LEU A 106 18.86 5.13 -11.57
C LEU A 106 18.60 6.27 -12.54
N GLY A 107 18.08 5.96 -13.72
CA GLY A 107 17.52 6.96 -14.63
C GLY A 107 16.15 7.42 -14.17
N ARG A 108 15.70 8.56 -14.71
CA ARG A 108 14.34 9.07 -14.46
C ARG A 108 13.29 8.09 -14.99
N GLU A 109 13.54 7.46 -16.13
CA GLU A 109 12.65 6.50 -16.77
C GLU A 109 12.46 5.28 -15.86
N ASP A 110 13.54 4.75 -15.28
CA ASP A 110 13.48 3.62 -14.37
C ASP A 110 12.60 3.92 -13.14
N ILE A 111 12.74 5.12 -12.56
CA ILE A 111 11.95 5.55 -11.40
C ILE A 111 10.46 5.66 -11.77
N ILE A 112 10.15 6.31 -12.90
CA ILE A 112 8.78 6.53 -13.36
C ILE A 112 8.11 5.19 -13.73
N GLU A 113 8.80 4.31 -14.45
CA GLU A 113 8.31 2.99 -14.84
C GLU A 113 8.07 2.10 -13.63
N ALA A 114 9.01 2.06 -12.68
CA ALA A 114 8.83 1.30 -11.45
C ALA A 114 7.64 1.82 -10.65
N ALA A 115 7.42 3.15 -10.61
CA ALA A 115 6.27 3.76 -9.94
C ALA A 115 4.94 3.38 -10.62
N ASN A 116 4.88 3.40 -11.95
CA ASN A 116 3.72 2.95 -12.72
C ASN A 116 3.38 1.48 -12.42
N LEU A 117 4.41 0.61 -12.42
CA LEU A 117 4.24 -0.80 -12.11
C LEU A 117 3.76 -1.01 -10.67
N ALA A 118 4.34 -0.28 -9.71
CA ALA A 118 3.96 -0.35 -8.31
C ALA A 118 2.50 0.12 -8.11
N GLU A 119 2.12 1.27 -8.66
CA GLU A 119 0.75 1.78 -8.60
C GLU A 119 -0.25 0.77 -9.18
N GLY A 120 0.00 0.27 -10.39
CA GLY A 120 -0.87 -0.71 -11.04
C GLY A 120 -1.03 -2.00 -10.23
N ARG A 121 0.06 -2.50 -9.64
CA ARG A 121 0.04 -3.68 -8.79
C ARG A 121 -0.73 -3.44 -7.48
N LEU A 122 -0.53 -2.30 -6.83
CA LEU A 122 -1.26 -1.93 -5.61
C LEU A 122 -2.77 -1.83 -5.86
N ARG A 123 -3.17 -1.19 -6.97
CA ARG A 123 -4.60 -1.11 -7.38
C ARG A 123 -5.20 -2.48 -7.69
N SER A 124 -4.41 -3.39 -8.28
CA SER A 124 -4.84 -4.77 -8.51
C SER A 124 -5.08 -5.50 -7.18
N LEU A 125 -4.13 -5.40 -6.24
CA LEU A 125 -4.23 -5.98 -4.90
C LEU A 125 -5.40 -5.39 -4.10
N ALA A 126 -5.64 -4.08 -4.20
CA ALA A 126 -6.77 -3.41 -3.57
C ALA A 126 -8.11 -4.02 -4.03
N ARG A 127 -8.30 -4.17 -5.35
CA ARG A 127 -9.51 -4.77 -5.94
C ARG A 127 -9.67 -6.24 -5.55
N GLN A 128 -8.59 -7.01 -5.57
CA GLN A 128 -8.62 -8.41 -5.12
C GLN A 128 -9.06 -8.50 -3.65
N ARG A 129 -8.46 -7.70 -2.77
CA ARG A 129 -8.77 -7.68 -1.34
C ARG A 129 -10.19 -7.18 -1.07
N GLU A 130 -10.64 -6.18 -1.81
CA GLU A 130 -12.01 -5.69 -1.71
C GLU A 130 -13.03 -6.78 -2.07
N SER A 131 -12.75 -7.60 -3.08
CA SER A 131 -13.59 -8.74 -3.44
C SER A 131 -13.62 -9.82 -2.35
N GLU A 132 -12.47 -10.11 -1.74
CA GLU A 132 -12.34 -11.04 -0.62
C GLU A 132 -13.11 -10.53 0.62
N GLU A 133 -12.98 -9.24 0.94
CA GLU A 133 -13.66 -8.57 2.05
C GLU A 133 -15.19 -8.53 1.88
N ARG A 134 -15.68 -8.37 0.63
CA ARG A 134 -17.12 -8.35 0.33
C ARG A 134 -17.75 -9.75 0.24
N SER A 135 -16.96 -10.79 0.03
CA SER A 135 -17.45 -12.17 -0.10
C SER A 135 -18.09 -12.70 1.20
N VAL A 136 -19.01 -13.68 1.07
CA VAL A 136 -19.67 -14.33 2.22
C VAL A 136 -18.64 -14.97 3.17
N ALA A 137 -17.57 -15.56 2.61
CA ALA A 137 -16.44 -16.07 3.39
C ALA A 137 -15.69 -14.95 4.15
N GLY A 138 -15.54 -13.77 3.54
CA GLY A 138 -14.98 -12.58 4.20
C GLY A 138 -15.86 -12.08 5.35
N LYS A 139 -17.18 -12.07 5.17
CA LYS A 139 -18.15 -11.72 6.23
C LYS A 139 -18.14 -12.73 7.38
N ILE A 140 -18.08 -14.03 7.08
CA ILE A 140 -17.97 -15.09 8.09
C ILE A 140 -16.62 -15.02 8.82
N ALA A 141 -15.52 -14.81 8.09
CA ALA A 141 -14.19 -14.64 8.70
C ALA A 141 -14.12 -13.38 9.59
N ALA A 142 -14.78 -12.28 9.20
CA ALA A 142 -14.90 -11.08 10.02
C ALA A 142 -15.73 -11.35 11.30
N LEU A 143 -16.83 -12.10 11.19
CA LEU A 143 -17.63 -12.52 12.34
C LEU A 143 -16.83 -13.42 13.30
N ILE A 144 -16.04 -14.36 12.78
CA ILE A 144 -15.19 -15.25 13.59
C ILE A 144 -14.00 -14.49 14.21
N ARG A 145 -13.47 -13.44 13.55
CA ARG A 145 -12.39 -12.59 14.10
C ARG A 145 -12.89 -11.61 15.15
N PHE A 146 -14.16 -11.23 15.12
CA PHE A 146 -14.72 -10.20 16.01
C PHE A 146 -14.51 -10.48 17.52
N PRO A 147 -14.73 -11.70 18.05
CA PRO A 147 -14.47 -12.01 19.46
C PRO A 147 -13.00 -11.86 19.85
N LYS A 148 -12.09 -12.19 18.92
CA LYS A 148 -10.64 -12.07 19.16
C LYS A 148 -10.21 -10.61 19.25
N HIS A 149 -10.77 -9.75 18.39
CA HIS A 149 -10.43 -8.32 18.37
C HIS A 149 -11.03 -7.55 19.57
N VAL A 150 -12.23 -7.91 20.01
CA VAL A 150 -12.82 -7.37 21.25
C VAL A 150 -12.00 -7.78 22.48
N ARG A 151 -11.46 -9.00 22.50
CA ARG A 151 -10.52 -9.44 23.55
C ARG A 151 -9.22 -8.65 23.56
N GLU A 152 -8.65 -8.37 22.39
CA GLU A 152 -7.43 -7.56 22.26
C GLU A 152 -7.64 -6.13 22.74
N LEU A 153 -8.81 -5.54 22.47
CA LEU A 153 -9.14 -4.16 22.89
C LEU A 153 -9.50 -4.03 24.38
N THR A 154 -9.90 -5.13 25.04
CA THR A 154 -10.29 -5.13 26.45
C THR A 154 -9.18 -5.57 27.40
N GLY A 155 -8.02 -5.99 26.88
CA GLY A 155 -6.82 -6.31 27.67
C GLY A 155 -6.94 -7.57 28.56
N TYR A 156 -8.00 -8.36 28.42
CA TYR A 156 -8.21 -9.55 29.25
C TYR A 156 -7.42 -10.75 28.72
N SER A 157 -6.60 -11.37 29.58
CA SER A 157 -5.87 -12.59 29.25
C SER A 157 -6.83 -13.77 29.00
N ALA A 158 -6.40 -14.71 28.15
CA ALA A 158 -7.19 -15.86 27.71
C ALA A 158 -7.67 -16.78 28.85
N ASP A 159 -7.04 -16.69 30.03
CA ASP A 159 -7.27 -17.58 31.18
C ASP A 159 -8.08 -16.97 32.32
N SER A 160 -8.54 -15.71 32.20
CA SER A 160 -9.39 -15.11 33.25
C SER A 160 -10.85 -15.59 33.17
N LYS A 161 -11.46 -15.90 34.32
CA LYS A 161 -12.90 -16.26 34.43
C LYS A 161 -13.81 -15.14 33.88
N ALA A 162 -13.37 -13.88 33.97
CA ALA A 162 -14.07 -12.73 33.40
C ALA A 162 -14.08 -12.75 31.86
N GLY A 163 -12.94 -13.07 31.22
CA GLY A 163 -12.85 -13.21 29.77
C GLY A 163 -13.74 -14.32 29.20
N LYS A 164 -13.90 -15.44 29.93
CA LYS A 164 -14.83 -16.51 29.54
C LYS A 164 -16.30 -16.06 29.60
N ALA A 165 -16.69 -15.26 30.58
CA ALA A 165 -18.05 -14.74 30.71
C ALA A 165 -18.40 -13.76 29.58
N THR A 166 -17.51 -12.80 29.26
CA THR A 166 -17.75 -11.84 28.16
C THR A 166 -17.83 -12.53 26.81
N THR A 167 -17.05 -13.60 26.59
CA THR A 167 -17.09 -14.39 25.35
C THR A 167 -18.44 -15.10 25.18
N TRP A 168 -19.03 -15.61 26.26
CA TRP A 168 -20.36 -16.22 26.24
C TRP A 168 -21.48 -15.19 26.06
N SER A 169 -21.42 -14.05 26.75
CA SER A 169 -22.45 -13.00 26.64
C SER A 169 -22.51 -12.40 25.25
N VAL A 170 -21.35 -12.05 24.66
CA VAL A 170 -21.28 -11.49 23.31
C VAL A 170 -21.60 -12.56 22.25
N GLY A 171 -21.17 -13.81 22.46
CA GLY A 171 -21.52 -14.94 21.59
C GLY A 171 -23.02 -15.23 21.56
N ALA A 172 -23.69 -15.20 22.71
CA ALA A 172 -25.13 -15.41 22.81
C ALA A 172 -25.93 -14.28 22.13
N LEU A 173 -25.49 -13.03 22.28
CA LEU A 173 -26.13 -11.87 21.65
C LEU A 173 -26.00 -11.93 20.12
N MET A 174 -24.83 -12.33 19.60
CA MET A 174 -24.59 -12.51 18.16
C MET A 174 -25.36 -13.71 17.59
N LEU A 175 -25.45 -14.84 18.30
CA LEU A 175 -26.29 -15.97 17.89
C LEU A 175 -27.77 -15.58 17.86
N GLY A 176 -28.22 -14.75 18.82
CA GLY A 176 -29.57 -14.19 18.83
C GLY A 176 -29.87 -13.31 17.61
N VAL A 177 -28.95 -12.41 17.23
CA VAL A 177 -29.09 -11.54 16.06
C VAL A 177 -28.99 -12.31 14.74
N THR A 178 -28.11 -13.32 14.67
CA THR A 178 -27.97 -14.15 13.46
C THR A 178 -29.19 -15.08 13.30
N GLY A 179 -29.67 -15.65 14.40
CA GLY A 179 -30.90 -16.45 14.43
C GLY A 179 -32.13 -15.64 14.04
N SER A 180 -32.25 -14.38 14.49
CA SER A 180 -33.37 -13.51 14.12
C SER A 180 -33.30 -13.06 12.66
N LEU A 181 -32.10 -12.80 12.10
CA LEU A 181 -31.94 -12.50 10.68
C LEU A 181 -32.29 -13.70 9.77
N VAL A 182 -31.85 -14.91 10.12
CA VAL A 182 -32.21 -16.13 9.37
C VAL A 182 -33.70 -16.44 9.49
N ALA A 183 -34.29 -16.31 10.69
CA ALA A 183 -35.72 -16.49 10.90
C ALA A 183 -36.55 -15.46 10.13
N SER A 184 -36.13 -14.19 10.11
CA SER A 184 -36.81 -13.13 9.36
C SER A 184 -36.71 -13.31 7.83
N GLY A 185 -35.58 -13.82 7.32
CA GLY A 185 -35.43 -14.19 5.91
C GLY A 185 -36.33 -15.37 5.50
N ILE A 186 -36.44 -16.39 6.34
CA ILE A 186 -37.34 -17.54 6.09
C ILE A 186 -38.81 -17.11 6.15
N TRP A 187 -39.17 -16.23 7.09
CA TRP A 187 -40.54 -15.73 7.21
C TRP A 187 -40.92 -14.81 6.04
N ALA A 188 -40.02 -13.92 5.62
CA ALA A 188 -40.23 -13.07 4.45
C ALA A 188 -40.39 -13.90 3.15
N ILE A 189 -39.63 -14.98 2.97
CA ILE A 189 -39.80 -15.87 1.81
C ILE A 189 -41.13 -16.66 1.90
N GLY A 190 -41.53 -17.09 3.10
CA GLY A 190 -42.79 -17.81 3.32
C GLY A 190 -44.05 -16.98 3.05
N THR A 191 -44.00 -15.66 3.31
CA THR A 191 -45.15 -14.75 3.07
C THR A 191 -45.34 -14.34 1.61
N TYR A 192 -44.35 -14.54 0.73
CA TYR A 192 -44.45 -14.21 -0.70
C TYR A 192 -44.88 -15.41 -1.57
N VAL A 193 -45.13 -16.59 -0.97
CA VAL A 193 -45.45 -17.85 -1.68
C VAL A 193 -46.87 -18.35 -1.36
N PHE A 194 -47.73 -17.53 -0.75
CA PHE A 194 -49.17 -17.80 -0.58
C PHE A 194 -50.02 -16.62 -1.03
#